data_AF-A0A0R2ACB3-F1
#
_entry.id   AF-A0A0R2ACB3-F1
#
_cell.length_a   1.000
_cell.length_b   1.000
_cell.length_c   1.000
_cell.angle_alpha   90.00
_cell.angle_beta   90.00
_cell.angle_gamma   90.00
#
_symmetry.space_group_name_H-M   'P 1'
#
loop_
_entity.id
_entity.type
_entity.pdbx_description
1 polymer ?
#
loop_
_entity_poly.entity_id
_entity_poly.type
_entity_poly.pdbx_seq_one_letter_code
_entity_poly.pdbx_strand_id
1 'polypeptide(L)'
;MNSLEIKNAVINVMNREINSAVFSQKELDGRDQIVQEYIEKLVKKFLNSECLTLDLAASEPAQYLVGQSEDFIEVAEKLTQFYFEAIKTWEEIPEGDLLFFRAEDGYGKTYTGMVKLDFSAKYIHLIDYDDDNLVTNKISQNKTILPNPGQGVSCGIIVKD
;
A
#
# COMPACT_ATOMS: atom_id res chain seq x y z
N MET A 1 7.16 -13.85 14.96
CA MET A 1 5.89 -13.76 14.21
C MET A 1 5.97 -14.76 13.07
N ASN A 2 4.95 -15.60 12.92
CA ASN A 2 4.94 -16.67 11.92
C ASN A 2 4.87 -16.13 10.49
N SER A 3 5.00 -17.01 9.50
CA SER A 3 4.73 -16.64 8.12
C SER A 3 3.26 -16.23 7.97
N LEU A 4 3.01 -15.20 7.17
CA LEU A 4 1.68 -14.74 6.82
C LEU A 4 1.38 -15.14 5.37
N GLU A 5 0.21 -15.70 5.14
CA GLU A 5 -0.32 -15.95 3.80
C GLU A 5 -1.30 -14.83 3.45
N ILE A 6 -1.02 -14.09 2.37
CA ILE A 6 -1.91 -13.03 1.89
C ILE A 6 -3.04 -13.66 1.08
N LYS A 7 -4.28 -13.50 1.57
CA LYS A 7 -5.50 -14.05 0.98
C LYS A 7 -6.10 -13.09 -0.05
N ASN A 8 -6.09 -11.80 0.27
CA ASN A 8 -6.59 -10.74 -0.60
C ASN A 8 -5.64 -9.55 -0.56
N ALA A 9 -5.46 -8.87 -1.70
CA ALA A 9 -4.70 -7.63 -1.75
C ALA A 9 -5.17 -6.71 -2.88
N VAL A 10 -5.33 -5.42 -2.58
CA VAL A 10 -5.77 -4.38 -3.52
C VAL A 10 -4.92 -3.14 -3.33
N ILE A 11 -4.46 -2.53 -4.42
CA ILE A 11 -3.80 -1.21 -4.38
C ILE A 11 -4.68 -0.20 -5.10
N ASN A 12 -5.08 0.85 -4.41
CA ASN A 12 -5.75 1.98 -5.03
C ASN A 12 -4.79 3.16 -5.11
N VAL A 13 -4.81 3.85 -6.26
CA VAL A 13 -3.91 4.95 -6.55
C VAL A 13 -4.55 6.26 -6.12
N MET A 14 -3.82 7.07 -5.35
CA MET A 14 -4.27 8.41 -4.99
C MET A 14 -3.58 9.44 -5.90
N ASN A 15 -4.23 9.84 -6.97
CA ASN A 15 -3.65 10.76 -7.94
C ASN A 15 -4.05 12.21 -7.63
N ARG A 16 -3.10 12.97 -7.08
CA ARG A 16 -3.29 14.40 -6.77
C ARG A 16 -3.29 15.29 -8.01
N GLU A 17 -2.59 14.92 -9.08
CA GLU A 17 -2.51 15.73 -10.31
C GLU A 17 -3.89 15.91 -10.96
N ILE A 18 -4.71 14.85 -10.93
CA ILE A 18 -6.09 14.87 -11.44
C ILE A 18 -7.14 15.04 -10.34
N ASN A 19 -6.69 15.28 -9.09
CA ASN A 19 -7.53 15.41 -7.90
C ASN A 19 -8.57 14.27 -7.75
N SER A 20 -8.14 13.02 -7.99
CA SER A 20 -9.01 11.85 -7.94
C SER A 20 -8.25 10.59 -7.52
N ALA A 21 -8.95 9.68 -6.85
CA ALA A 21 -8.48 8.31 -6.69
C ALA A 21 -8.74 7.51 -7.97
N VAL A 22 -7.87 6.53 -8.26
CA VAL A 22 -8.05 5.52 -9.30
C VAL A 22 -8.13 4.16 -8.62
N PHE A 23 -9.22 3.45 -8.87
CA PHE A 23 -9.54 2.22 -8.18
C PHE A 23 -9.13 0.99 -8.97
N SER A 24 -8.59 0.00 -8.27
CA SER A 24 -8.25 -1.29 -8.83
C SER A 24 -9.52 -2.10 -9.10
N GLN A 25 -9.64 -2.62 -10.33
CA GLN A 25 -10.76 -3.45 -10.76
C GLN A 25 -10.57 -4.94 -10.47
N LYS A 26 -9.37 -5.31 -9.98
CA LYS A 26 -8.98 -6.68 -9.64
C LYS A 26 -8.00 -6.65 -8.49
N GLU A 27 -8.01 -7.72 -7.70
CA GLU A 27 -6.99 -7.97 -6.69
C GLU A 27 -5.62 -8.26 -7.34
N LEU A 28 -4.55 -8.03 -6.59
CA LEU A 28 -3.23 -8.53 -6.92
C LEU A 28 -3.26 -10.06 -6.93
N ASP A 29 -2.44 -10.70 -7.78
CA ASP A 29 -2.38 -12.16 -7.83
C ASP A 29 -1.75 -12.68 -6.53
N GLY A 30 -2.59 -13.28 -5.66
CA GLY A 30 -2.13 -13.90 -4.43
C GLY A 30 -1.17 -15.07 -4.63
N ARG A 31 -0.98 -15.58 -5.85
CA ARG A 31 0.02 -16.62 -6.13
C ARG A 31 1.37 -16.03 -6.51
N ASP A 32 1.45 -14.72 -6.76
CA ASP A 32 2.70 -14.04 -7.05
C ASP A 32 3.54 -13.96 -5.77
N GLN A 33 4.70 -14.65 -5.79
CA GLN A 33 5.62 -14.68 -4.67
C GLN A 33 6.15 -13.28 -4.32
N ILE A 34 6.32 -12.38 -5.30
CA ILE A 34 6.78 -11.01 -5.05
C ILE A 34 5.71 -10.26 -4.25
N VAL A 35 4.43 -10.42 -4.59
CA VAL A 35 3.30 -9.81 -3.86
C VAL A 35 3.25 -10.35 -2.42
N GLN A 36 3.30 -11.68 -2.27
CA GLN A 36 3.30 -12.35 -0.96
C GLN A 36 4.43 -11.83 -0.07
N GLU A 37 5.67 -11.87 -0.57
CA GLU A 37 6.84 -11.45 0.19
C GLU A 37 6.84 -9.96 0.53
N TYR A 38 6.40 -9.11 -0.40
CA TYR A 38 6.37 -7.68 -0.20
C TYR A 38 5.40 -7.30 0.93
N ILE A 39 4.16 -7.78 0.83
CA ILE A 39 3.10 -7.47 1.80
C ILE A 39 3.44 -8.12 3.14
N GLU A 40 3.89 -9.37 3.18
CA GLU A 40 4.28 -10.03 4.43
C GLU A 40 5.36 -9.24 5.20
N LYS A 41 6.43 -8.82 4.50
CA LYS A 41 7.51 -8.02 5.10
C LYS A 41 6.98 -6.68 5.62
N LEU A 42 6.13 -6.01 4.84
CA LEU A 42 5.53 -4.73 5.20
C LEU A 42 4.62 -4.85 6.44
N VAL A 43 3.75 -5.86 6.49
CA VAL A 43 2.85 -6.14 7.62
C VAL A 43 3.63 -6.47 8.88
N LYS A 44 4.64 -7.35 8.77
CA LYS A 44 5.54 -7.65 9.89
C LYS A 44 6.26 -6.42 10.39
N LYS A 45 6.72 -5.55 9.49
CA LYS A 45 7.40 -4.31 9.88
C LYS A 45 6.43 -3.35 10.58
N PHE A 46 5.21 -3.20 10.07
CA PHE A 46 4.16 -2.39 10.67
C PHE A 46 3.86 -2.84 12.10
N LEU A 47 3.58 -4.12 12.29
CA LEU A 47 3.20 -4.69 13.59
C LEU A 47 4.31 -4.60 14.65
N ASN A 48 5.57 -4.47 14.22
CA ASN A 48 6.72 -4.26 15.11
C ASN A 48 7.10 -2.78 15.30
N SER A 49 6.39 -1.86 14.65
CA SER A 49 6.61 -0.42 14.80
C SER A 49 5.78 0.14 15.97
N GLU A 50 6.18 1.30 16.49
CA GLU A 50 5.41 1.98 17.53
C GLU A 50 4.06 2.43 16.97
N CYS A 51 2.98 1.89 17.50
CA CYS A 51 1.62 2.14 17.01
C CYS A 51 0.67 2.42 18.19
N LEU A 52 -0.31 3.28 17.95
CA LEU A 52 -1.44 3.43 18.86
C LEU A 52 -2.33 2.19 18.78
N THR A 53 -2.60 1.54 19.92
CA THR A 53 -3.56 0.44 20.01
C THR A 53 -4.87 0.97 20.54
N LEU A 54 -5.96 0.71 19.81
CA LEU A 54 -7.32 1.13 20.13
C LEU A 54 -8.26 -0.08 20.06
N ASP A 55 -9.34 -0.03 20.84
CA ASP A 55 -10.46 -0.95 20.63
C ASP A 55 -11.09 -0.73 19.27
N LEU A 56 -11.53 -1.80 18.61
CA LEU A 56 -12.18 -1.73 17.29
C LEU A 56 -13.39 -0.77 17.31
N ALA A 57 -14.14 -0.75 18.40
CA ALA A 57 -15.28 0.14 18.61
C ALA A 57 -14.92 1.64 18.54
N ALA A 58 -13.65 2.00 18.73
CA ALA A 58 -13.18 3.39 18.73
C ALA A 58 -12.78 3.91 17.33
N SER A 59 -12.85 3.08 16.28
CA SER A 59 -12.45 3.47 14.92
C SER A 59 -13.45 2.97 13.88
N GLU A 60 -14.28 3.89 13.36
CA GLU A 60 -15.21 3.60 12.26
C GLU A 60 -14.50 3.08 11.00
N PRO A 61 -13.35 3.64 10.55
CA PRO A 61 -12.62 3.07 9.42
C PRO A 61 -12.14 1.65 9.66
N ALA A 62 -11.72 1.32 10.89
CA ALA A 62 -11.30 -0.03 11.24
C ALA A 62 -12.48 -1.02 11.25
N GLN A 63 -13.64 -0.61 11.75
CA GLN A 63 -14.87 -1.40 11.69
C GLN A 63 -15.31 -1.66 10.25
N TYR A 64 -15.27 -0.62 9.41
CA TYR A 64 -15.62 -0.74 8.00
C TYR A 64 -14.66 -1.68 7.26
N LEU A 65 -13.35 -1.60 7.57
CA LEU A 65 -12.31 -2.45 6.99
C LEU A 65 -12.53 -3.95 7.25
N VAL A 66 -13.00 -4.33 8.44
CA VAL A 66 -13.31 -5.73 8.80
C VAL A 66 -14.79 -6.09 8.69
N GLY A 67 -15.61 -5.18 8.17
CA GLY A 67 -17.04 -5.39 8.01
C GLY A 67 -17.36 -6.57 7.08
N GLN A 68 -18.57 -7.12 7.23
CA GLN A 68 -19.08 -8.28 6.49
C GLN A 68 -19.47 -7.95 5.02
N SER A 69 -18.84 -6.95 4.39
CA SER A 69 -19.02 -6.74 2.94
C SER A 69 -18.46 -7.95 2.19
N GLU A 70 -19.25 -8.53 1.29
CA GLU A 70 -18.80 -9.64 0.45
C GLU A 70 -17.74 -9.19 -0.56
N ASP A 71 -17.72 -7.90 -0.94
CA ASP A 71 -16.76 -7.34 -1.89
C ASP A 71 -15.63 -6.57 -1.19
N PHE A 72 -14.41 -7.12 -1.29
CA PHE A 72 -13.20 -6.52 -0.73
C PHE A 72 -12.73 -5.29 -1.53
N ILE A 73 -12.95 -5.28 -2.85
CA ILE A 73 -12.61 -4.15 -3.71
C ILE A 73 -13.49 -2.97 -3.34
N GLU A 74 -14.80 -3.17 -3.20
CA GLU A 74 -15.72 -2.08 -2.80
C GLU A 74 -15.33 -1.47 -1.44
N VAL A 75 -14.86 -2.28 -0.49
CA VAL A 75 -14.35 -1.78 0.80
C VAL A 75 -13.11 -0.91 0.59
N ALA A 76 -12.15 -1.39 -0.21
CA ALA A 76 -10.93 -0.64 -0.53
C ALA A 76 -11.24 0.69 -1.23
N GLU A 77 -12.19 0.70 -2.17
CA GLU A 77 -12.62 1.91 -2.89
C GLU A 77 -13.17 2.97 -1.95
N LYS A 78 -14.17 2.63 -1.12
CA LYS A 78 -14.80 3.61 -0.23
C LYS A 78 -13.83 4.16 0.81
N LEU A 79 -12.97 3.31 1.37
CA LEU A 79 -11.93 3.77 2.31
C LEU A 79 -10.88 4.63 1.62
N THR A 80 -10.51 4.32 0.37
CA THR A 80 -9.59 5.16 -0.41
C THR A 80 -10.20 6.52 -0.67
N GLN A 81 -11.46 6.58 -1.09
CA GLN A 81 -12.15 7.83 -1.35
C GLN A 81 -12.26 8.67 -0.07
N PHE A 82 -12.66 8.05 1.05
CA PHE A 82 -12.72 8.69 2.35
C PHE A 82 -11.37 9.29 2.77
N TYR A 83 -10.30 8.49 2.67
CA TYR A 83 -8.95 8.93 3.03
C TYR A 83 -8.46 10.05 2.09
N PHE A 84 -8.62 9.89 0.78
CA PHE A 84 -8.21 10.88 -0.21
C PHE A 84 -8.89 12.23 0.01
N GLU A 85 -10.20 12.24 0.22
CA GLU A 85 -10.96 13.46 0.49
C GLU A 85 -10.49 14.18 1.76
N ALA A 86 -10.06 13.43 2.79
CA ALA A 86 -9.54 13.99 4.03
C ALA A 86 -8.15 14.63 3.86
N ILE A 87 -7.32 14.09 2.96
CA ILE A 87 -5.91 14.51 2.81
C ILE A 87 -5.63 15.39 1.59
N LYS A 88 -6.55 15.51 0.62
CA LYS A 88 -6.27 16.16 -0.68
C LYS A 88 -5.84 17.63 -0.61
N THR A 89 -6.20 18.34 0.47
CA THR A 89 -5.79 19.75 0.68
C THR A 89 -4.49 19.89 1.48
N TRP A 90 -3.89 18.79 1.91
CA TRP A 90 -2.70 18.77 2.77
C TRP A 90 -1.45 18.44 1.95
N GLU A 91 -0.74 19.48 1.50
CA GLU A 91 0.48 19.35 0.68
C GLU A 91 1.63 18.66 1.43
N GLU A 92 1.64 18.77 2.77
CA GLU A 92 2.62 18.18 3.69
C GLU A 92 2.65 16.64 3.62
N ILE A 93 1.50 16.02 3.32
CA ILE A 93 1.35 14.57 3.29
C ILE A 93 2.01 14.07 2.00
N PRO A 94 2.97 13.13 2.05
CA PRO A 94 3.62 12.62 0.84
C PRO A 94 2.63 12.00 -0.15
N GLU A 95 2.99 12.00 -1.43
CA GLU A 95 2.28 11.20 -2.43
C GLU A 95 2.47 9.70 -2.17
N GLY A 96 1.53 8.89 -2.64
CA GLY A 96 1.58 7.45 -2.47
C GLY A 96 0.23 6.78 -2.70
N ASP A 97 0.22 5.46 -2.58
CA ASP A 97 -0.97 4.64 -2.80
C ASP A 97 -1.49 4.05 -1.49
N LEU A 98 -2.71 3.52 -1.52
CA LEU A 98 -3.27 2.74 -0.41
C LEU A 98 -3.29 1.26 -0.76
N LEU A 99 -2.60 0.46 0.05
CA LEU A 99 -2.63 -0.98 0.03
C LEU A 99 -3.65 -1.49 1.05
N PHE A 100 -4.57 -2.32 0.59
CA PHE A 100 -5.49 -3.10 1.41
C PHE A 100 -5.09 -4.56 1.33
N PHE A 101 -5.14 -5.27 2.46
CA PHE A 101 -4.84 -6.69 2.49
C PHE A 101 -5.66 -7.45 3.53
N ARG A 102 -5.84 -8.74 3.28
CA ARG A 102 -6.24 -9.75 4.27
C ARG A 102 -5.17 -10.83 4.30
N ALA A 103 -4.70 -11.17 5.48
CA ALA A 103 -3.68 -12.19 5.69
C ALA A 103 -4.05 -13.10 6.85
N GLU A 104 -3.52 -14.32 6.82
CA GLU A 104 -3.69 -15.32 7.87
C GLU A 104 -2.31 -15.84 8.30
N ASP A 105 -2.09 -16.04 9.60
CA ASP A 105 -0.89 -16.73 10.07
C ASP A 105 -1.09 -18.26 10.13
N GLY A 106 0.00 -19.00 10.34
CA GLY A 106 -0.05 -20.46 10.44
C GLY A 106 -0.84 -21.02 11.64
N TYR A 107 -1.43 -20.18 12.49
CA TYR A 107 -2.32 -20.56 13.59
C TYR A 107 -3.79 -20.18 13.34
N GLY A 108 -4.11 -19.63 12.17
CA GLY A 108 -5.46 -19.21 11.80
C GLY A 108 -5.84 -17.81 12.31
N LYS A 109 -4.87 -17.02 12.81
CA LYS A 109 -5.10 -15.63 13.20
C LYS A 109 -5.14 -14.76 11.96
N THR A 110 -6.18 -13.93 11.83
CA THR A 110 -6.38 -13.06 10.69
C THR A 110 -5.90 -11.64 10.95
N TYR A 111 -5.45 -11.02 9.87
CA TYR A 111 -4.94 -9.65 9.83
C TYR A 111 -5.56 -8.96 8.63
N THR A 112 -6.38 -7.94 8.88
CA THR A 112 -6.92 -7.10 7.81
C THR A 112 -6.36 -5.70 7.99
N GLY A 113 -5.82 -5.13 6.92
CA GLY A 113 -5.14 -3.85 7.01
C GLY A 113 -5.36 -2.93 5.82
N MET A 114 -5.19 -1.64 6.10
CA MET A 114 -5.06 -0.55 5.13
C MET A 114 -3.77 0.20 5.46
N VAL A 115 -2.86 0.33 4.50
CA VAL A 115 -1.55 0.95 4.70
C VAL A 115 -1.24 1.92 3.58
N LYS A 116 -0.74 3.11 3.92
CA LYS A 116 -0.24 4.07 2.93
C LYS A 116 1.18 3.74 2.52
N LEU A 117 1.40 3.66 1.21
CA LEU A 117 2.68 3.42 0.57
C LEU A 117 3.24 4.74 0.06
N ASP A 118 3.96 5.46 0.92
CA ASP A 118 4.64 6.71 0.53
C ASP A 118 5.66 6.44 -0.58
N PHE A 119 5.54 7.17 -1.69
CA PHE A 119 6.48 7.01 -2.78
C PHE A 119 7.85 7.58 -2.44
N SER A 120 8.88 6.96 -3.01
CA SER A 120 10.23 7.51 -3.03
C SER A 120 10.68 7.76 -4.46
N ALA A 121 11.46 8.83 -4.66
CA ALA A 121 12.10 9.05 -5.94
C ALA A 121 13.43 8.30 -6.01
N LYS A 122 13.67 7.58 -7.11
CA LYS A 122 14.96 6.96 -7.42
C LYS A 122 15.43 7.41 -8.81
N TYR A 123 16.73 7.62 -8.92
CA TYR A 123 17.39 7.97 -10.17
C TYR A 123 17.94 6.71 -10.83
N ILE A 124 17.73 6.60 -12.14
CA ILE A 124 18.14 5.48 -12.97
C ILE A 124 19.18 6.03 -13.96
N HIS A 125 20.37 5.42 -13.96
CA HIS A 125 21.37 5.68 -15.00
C HIS A 125 21.05 4.82 -16.21
N LEU A 126 20.95 5.47 -17.37
CA LEU A 126 20.64 4.86 -18.65
C LEU A 126 21.80 5.10 -19.61
N ILE A 127 22.17 4.06 -20.34
CA ILE A 127 23.10 4.14 -21.46
C ILE A 127 22.24 4.27 -22.72
N ASP A 128 22.57 5.26 -23.55
CA ASP A 128 21.88 5.53 -24.81
C ASP A 128 22.89 5.81 -25.91
N TYR A 129 22.44 5.90 -27.15
CA TYR A 129 23.26 6.24 -28.31
C TYR A 129 22.65 7.45 -29.00
N ASP A 130 23.47 8.41 -29.39
CA ASP A 130 23.01 9.53 -30.21
C ASP A 130 22.94 9.16 -31.70
N ASP A 131 22.57 10.14 -32.53
CA ASP A 131 22.41 9.95 -33.98
C ASP A 131 23.74 9.55 -34.69
N ASP A 132 24.88 9.82 -34.06
CA ASP A 132 26.22 9.45 -34.54
C ASP A 132 26.70 8.10 -33.98
N ASN A 133 25.82 7.33 -33.30
CA ASN A 133 26.12 6.10 -32.57
C ASN A 133 27.18 6.29 -31.46
N LEU A 134 27.34 7.50 -30.93
CA LEU A 134 28.21 7.75 -29.79
C LEU A 134 27.45 7.41 -28.50
N VAL A 135 28.16 6.77 -27.57
CA VAL A 135 27.60 6.40 -26.27
C VAL A 135 27.31 7.68 -25.48
N THR A 136 26.04 7.87 -25.12
CA THR A 136 25.58 8.96 -24.24
C THR A 136 25.05 8.39 -22.93
N ASN A 137 25.17 9.17 -21.86
CA ASN A 137 24.70 8.80 -20.53
C ASN A 137 23.52 9.69 -20.15
N LYS A 138 22.39 9.08 -19.82
CA LYS A 138 21.17 9.78 -19.39
C LYS A 138 20.84 9.43 -17.94
N ILE A 139 20.21 10.37 -17.24
CA ILE A 139 19.63 10.15 -15.93
C ILE A 139 18.13 10.31 -16.07
N SER A 140 17.39 9.28 -15.69
CA SER A 140 15.93 9.31 -15.58
C SER A 140 15.52 9.21 -14.11
N GLN A 141 14.33 9.68 -13.78
CA GLN A 141 13.80 9.63 -12.42
C GLN A 141 12.48 8.86 -12.42
N ASN A 142 12.37 7.86 -11.55
CA ASN A 142 11.10 7.24 -11.21
C ASN A 142 10.63 7.80 -9.86
N LYS A 143 9.47 8.47 -9.85
CA LYS A 143 8.89 9.13 -8.67
C LYS A 143 7.89 8.26 -7.91
N THR A 144 7.50 7.12 -8.47
CA THR A 144 6.44 6.24 -7.94
C THR A 144 7.02 4.90 -7.46
N ILE A 145 8.25 4.92 -6.92
CA ILE A 145 8.87 3.72 -6.35
C ILE A 145 8.23 3.46 -4.99
N LEU A 146 7.61 2.28 -4.85
CA LEU A 146 7.05 1.81 -3.60
C LEU A 146 8.10 1.77 -2.47
N PRO A 147 7.70 1.98 -1.21
CA PRO A 147 8.62 1.94 -0.09
C PRO A 147 9.24 0.54 0.05
N ASN A 148 10.48 0.50 0.53
CA ASN A 148 11.12 -0.76 0.88
C ASN A 148 10.32 -1.41 2.02
N PRO A 149 9.87 -2.67 1.90
CA PRO A 149 8.97 -3.26 2.90
C PRO A 149 9.65 -3.49 4.26
N GLY A 150 10.98 -3.42 4.34
CA GLY A 150 11.71 -3.42 5.60
C GLY A 150 11.77 -2.05 6.30
N GLN A 151 11.43 -0.97 5.60
CA GLN A 151 11.22 0.35 6.19
C GLN A 151 9.79 0.42 6.70
N GLY A 152 9.59 0.95 7.91
CA GLY A 152 8.24 1.14 8.44
C GLY A 152 7.47 2.11 7.56
N VAL A 153 6.15 1.93 7.49
CA VAL A 153 5.28 2.90 6.84
C VAL A 153 4.88 3.99 7.83
N SER A 154 4.52 5.15 7.31
CA SER A 154 4.15 6.32 8.10
C SER A 154 2.73 6.24 8.65
N CYS A 155 1.81 5.63 7.92
CA CYS A 155 0.38 5.62 8.24
C CYS A 155 -0.28 4.31 7.81
N GLY A 156 -1.14 3.77 8.67
CA GLY A 156 -1.95 2.61 8.38
C GLY A 156 -2.77 2.14 9.58
N ILE A 157 -3.64 1.18 9.33
CA ILE A 157 -4.47 0.51 10.33
C ILE A 157 -4.34 -0.99 10.07
N ILE A 158 -4.13 -1.77 11.14
CA ILE A 158 -4.24 -3.23 11.09
C ILE A 158 -5.17 -3.67 12.21
N VAL A 159 -6.23 -4.39 11.83
CA VAL A 159 -7.10 -5.11 12.75
C VAL A 159 -6.64 -6.56 12.79
N LYS A 160 -6.44 -7.07 14.02
CA LYS A 160 -6.07 -8.45 14.31
C LYS A 160 -7.15 -9.06 15.19
N ASP A 161 -7.55 -10.30 14.92
CA ASP A 161 -8.47 -11.08 15.77
C ASP A 161 -7.75 -11.80 16.92
#